data_AF-A0A9E4GM87-F1
#
_entry.id   AF-A0A9E4GM87-F1
#
_cell.length_a   1.000
_cell.length_b   1.000
_cell.length_c   1.000
_cell.angle_alpha   90.00
_cell.angle_beta   90.00
_cell.angle_gamma   90.00
#
_symmetry.space_group_name_H-M   'P 1'
#
loop_
_entity.id
_entity.type
_entity.pdbx_description
1 polymer ?
#
loop_
_entity_poly.entity_id
_entity_poly.type
_entity_poly.pdbx_seq_one_letter_code
_entity_poly.pdbx_strand_id
1 'polypeptide(L)'
;MAEHSDAYIVGRLIHQTRLLIATDDTIPVETKLQTQAMLKEFEAAVSVDEAEQDEAEVRSQYYFLYDELQEYADLEALLSAMKNFIHYL
;
A
#
# COMPACT_ATOMS: atom_id res chain seq x y z
N MET A 1 -8.78 -10.00 22.84
CA MET A 1 -7.98 -9.59 21.67
C MET A 1 -8.35 -8.15 21.40
N ALA A 2 -7.39 -7.23 21.30
CA ALA A 2 -7.71 -5.85 20.94
C ALA A 2 -8.19 -5.86 19.49
N GLU A 3 -9.41 -5.39 19.25
CA GLU A 3 -9.94 -5.19 17.91
C GLU A 3 -9.18 -4.00 17.31
N HIS A 4 -8.44 -4.25 16.24
CA HIS A 4 -7.68 -3.21 15.55
C HIS A 4 -8.57 -2.60 14.46
N SER A 5 -8.56 -1.28 14.31
CA SER A 5 -9.28 -0.62 13.23
C SER A 5 -8.67 -0.94 11.86
N ASP A 6 -9.49 -0.90 10.81
CA ASP A 6 -9.03 -1.13 9.43
C ASP A 6 -7.89 -0.19 9.04
N ALA A 7 -7.99 1.10 9.41
CA ALA A 7 -6.92 2.08 9.22
C ALA A 7 -5.59 1.67 9.89
N TYR A 8 -5.65 1.09 11.10
CA TYR A 8 -4.45 0.58 11.76
C TYR A 8 -3.84 -0.60 11.00
N ILE A 9 -4.68 -1.52 10.50
CA ILE A 9 -4.23 -2.69 9.75
C ILE A 9 -3.62 -2.26 8.41
N VAL A 10 -4.26 -1.35 7.68
CA VAL A 10 -3.75 -0.79 6.42
C VAL A 10 -2.40 -0.11 6.63
N GLY A 11 -2.25 0.73 7.66
CA GLY A 11 -0.96 1.37 7.97
C GLY A 11 0.15 0.34 8.26
N ARG A 12 -0.18 -0.78 8.93
CA ARG A 12 0.77 -1.88 9.16
C ARG A 12 1.16 -2.60 7.88
N LEU A 13 0.21 -2.85 6.97
CA LEU A 13 0.49 -3.46 5.67
C LEU A 13 1.39 -2.55 4.83
N ILE A 14 1.09 -1.24 4.75
CA ILE A 14 1.91 -0.26 4.04
C ILE A 14 3.34 -0.22 4.60
N HIS A 15 3.48 -0.21 5.92
CA HIS A 15 4.79 -0.25 6.57
C HIS A 15 5.59 -1.50 6.19
N GLN A 16 4.95 -2.67 6.15
CA GLN A 16 5.59 -3.92 5.73
C GLN A 16 6.00 -3.89 4.25
N THR A 17 5.13 -3.38 3.36
CA THR A 17 5.43 -3.19 1.94
C THR A 17 6.67 -2.31 1.76
N ARG A 18 6.74 -1.18 2.47
CA ARG A 18 7.89 -0.27 2.43
C ARG A 18 9.19 -0.93 2.91
N LEU A 19 9.12 -1.75 3.96
CA LEU A 19 10.30 -2.48 4.44
C LEU A 19 10.80 -3.49 3.41
N LEU A 20 9.91 -4.31 2.84
CA LEU A 20 10.28 -5.30 1.85
C LEU A 20 10.92 -4.66 0.61
N ILE A 21 10.32 -3.58 0.09
CA ILE A 21 10.89 -2.83 -1.04
C ILE A 21 12.31 -2.33 -0.72
N ALA A 22 12.53 -1.84 0.50
CA ALA A 22 13.84 -1.31 0.89
C ALA A 22 14.89 -2.43 0.99
N THR A 23 14.52 -3.61 1.50
CA THR A 23 15.45 -4.70 1.82
C THR A 23 15.66 -5.72 0.71
N ASP A 24 14.76 -5.79 -0.28
CA ASP A 24 14.87 -6.77 -1.36
C ASP A 24 15.82 -6.27 -2.46
N ASP A 25 17.01 -6.88 -2.57
CA ASP A 25 18.04 -6.52 -3.54
C ASP A 25 17.69 -6.89 -5.00
N THR A 26 16.62 -7.65 -5.22
CA THR A 26 16.15 -8.02 -6.56
C THR A 26 15.32 -6.93 -7.24
N ILE A 27 14.72 -6.02 -6.45
CA ILE A 27 13.90 -4.93 -6.96
C ILE A 27 14.82 -3.84 -7.56
N PRO A 28 14.61 -3.40 -8.81
CA PRO A 28 15.37 -2.31 -9.41
C PRO A 28 15.31 -1.03 -8.56
N VAL A 29 16.43 -0.30 -8.48
CA VAL A 29 16.53 0.93 -7.68
C VAL A 29 15.50 1.99 -8.12
N GLU A 30 15.22 2.09 -9.42
CA GLU A 30 14.21 3.00 -9.95
C GLU A 30 12.81 2.67 -9.41
N THR A 31 12.41 1.39 -9.50
CA THR A 31 11.16 0.88 -8.93
C THR A 31 11.10 1.14 -7.42
N LYS A 32 12.20 0.93 -6.67
CA LYS A 32 12.26 1.25 -5.24
C LYS A 32 11.96 2.73 -4.97
N LEU A 33 12.62 3.64 -5.69
CA LEU A 33 12.45 5.08 -5.47
C LEU A 33 11.02 5.54 -5.81
N GLN A 34 10.50 5.09 -6.94
CA GLN A 34 9.15 5.43 -7.42
C GLN A 34 8.07 4.91 -6.46
N THR A 35 8.14 3.64 -6.09
CA THR A 35 7.11 3.01 -5.26
C THR A 35 7.18 3.45 -3.79
N GLN A 36 8.35 3.78 -3.26
CA GLN A 36 8.47 4.36 -1.91
C GLN A 36 7.85 5.76 -1.81
N ALA A 37 8.02 6.58 -2.85
CA ALA A 37 7.37 7.89 -2.92
C ALA A 37 5.85 7.73 -2.99
N MET A 38 5.36 6.86 -3.88
CA MET A 38 3.94 6.59 -4.04
C MET A 38 3.31 5.98 -2.78
N LEU A 39 3.98 5.06 -2.09
CA LEU A 39 3.47 4.48 -0.83
C LEU A 39 3.29 5.54 0.26
N LYS A 40 4.11 6.58 0.28
CA LYS A 40 3.96 7.68 1.23
C LYS A 40 2.73 8.54 0.92
N GLU A 41 2.46 8.78 -0.37
CA GLU A 41 1.26 9.50 -0.82
C GLU A 41 0.00 8.68 -0.53
N PHE A 42 0.03 7.39 -0.87
CA PHE A 42 -1.03 6.44 -0.55
C PHE A 42 -1.32 6.35 0.95
N GLU A 43 -0.28 6.24 1.78
CA GLU A 43 -0.41 6.25 3.24
C GLU A 43 -1.11 7.51 3.73
N ALA A 44 -0.76 8.68 3.20
CA ALA A 44 -1.43 9.93 3.57
C ALA A 44 -2.91 9.95 3.14
N ALA A 45 -3.21 9.47 1.93
CA ALA A 45 -4.56 9.43 1.40
C ALA A 45 -5.49 8.49 2.18
N VAL A 46 -4.98 7.35 2.67
CA VAL A 46 -5.78 6.37 3.45
C VAL A 46 -5.73 6.58 4.96
N SER A 47 -4.95 7.56 5.46
CA SER A 47 -4.83 7.87 6.89
C SER A 47 -5.92 8.83 7.40
N VAL A 48 -6.72 9.42 6.51
CA VAL A 48 -7.90 10.21 6.88
C VAL A 48 -9.14 9.32 7.02
N ASP A 49 -10.19 9.84 7.63
CA ASP A 49 -11.45 9.11 7.79
C ASP A 49 -12.01 8.68 6.41
N GLU A 50 -12.58 7.48 6.30
CA GLU A 50 -13.05 6.90 5.01
C GLU A 50 -14.00 7.84 4.25
N ALA A 51 -14.84 8.60 4.96
CA ALA A 51 -15.76 9.57 4.37
C ALA A 51 -15.07 10.81 3.74
N GLU A 52 -13.80 11.05 4.08
CA GLU A 52 -12.97 12.16 3.58
C GLU A 52 -11.97 11.71 2.51
N GLN A 53 -11.85 10.39 2.25
CA GLN A 53 -10.92 9.85 1.27
C GLN A 53 -11.41 10.13 -0.15
N ASP A 54 -10.50 10.59 -1.01
CA ASP A 54 -10.75 10.62 -2.46
C ASP A 54 -10.57 9.19 -3.01
N GLU A 55 -11.69 8.47 -3.16
CA GLU A 55 -11.67 7.09 -3.65
C GLU A 55 -10.97 6.94 -5.01
N ALA A 56 -11.09 7.95 -5.88
CA ALA A 56 -10.49 7.89 -7.21
C ALA A 56 -8.97 8.04 -7.13
N GLU A 57 -8.48 8.94 -6.27
CA GLU A 57 -7.06 9.09 -5.97
C GLU A 57 -6.47 7.80 -5.36
N VAL A 58 -7.08 7.30 -4.29
CA VAL A 58 -6.62 6.09 -3.58
C VAL A 58 -6.60 4.89 -4.54
N ARG A 59 -7.65 4.72 -5.35
CA ARG A 59 -7.72 3.63 -6.33
C ARG A 59 -6.65 3.76 -7.41
N SER A 60 -6.39 4.97 -7.90
CA SER A 60 -5.34 5.21 -8.89
C SER A 60 -3.95 4.89 -8.32
N GLN A 61 -3.66 5.34 -7.10
CA GLN A 61 -2.39 5.07 -6.41
C GLN A 61 -2.23 3.57 -6.13
N TYR A 62 -3.29 2.89 -5.68
CA TYR A 62 -3.29 1.45 -5.46
C TYR A 62 -2.95 0.69 -6.75
N TYR A 63 -3.61 0.99 -7.87
CA TYR A 63 -3.35 0.26 -9.11
C TYR A 63 -1.96 0.51 -9.68
N PHE A 64 -1.44 1.73 -9.53
CA PHE A 64 -0.04 2.00 -9.86
C PHE A 64 0.91 1.14 -9.02
N LEU A 65 0.71 1.10 -7.70
CA LEU A 65 1.54 0.28 -6.81
C LEU A 65 1.42 -1.21 -7.15
N TYR A 66 0.21 -1.67 -7.47
CA TYR A 66 -0.03 -3.05 -7.87
C TYR A 66 0.68 -3.38 -9.19
N ASP A 67 0.60 -2.53 -10.20
CA ASP A 67 1.24 -2.76 -11.49
C ASP A 67 2.77 -2.88 -11.37
N GLU A 68 3.37 -2.00 -10.56
CA GLU A 68 4.82 -1.95 -10.32
C GLU A 68 5.35 -3.09 -9.43
N LEU A 69 4.51 -3.66 -8.56
CA LEU A 69 4.97 -4.57 -7.49
C LEU A 69 4.37 -5.99 -7.57
N GLN A 70 3.38 -6.24 -8.42
CA GLN A 70 2.71 -7.55 -8.52
C GLN A 70 3.65 -8.70 -8.92
N GLU A 71 4.77 -8.42 -9.58
CA GLU A 71 5.75 -9.44 -9.95
C GLU A 71 6.50 -10.02 -8.73
N TYR A 72 6.48 -9.33 -7.60
CA TYR A 72 7.10 -9.76 -6.34
C TYR A 72 6.02 -10.34 -5.42
N ALA A 73 5.98 -11.67 -5.32
CA ALA A 73 4.88 -12.40 -4.66
C ALA A 73 4.54 -11.92 -3.24
N ASP A 74 5.54 -11.60 -2.42
CA ASP A 74 5.31 -11.10 -1.05
C ASP A 74 4.68 -9.70 -1.04
N LEU A 75 5.03 -8.85 -2.01
CA LEU A 75 4.46 -7.51 -2.15
C LEU A 75 3.05 -7.58 -2.75
N GLU A 76 2.82 -8.44 -3.75
CA GLU A 76 1.49 -8.73 -4.28
C GLU A 76 0.54 -9.19 -3.17
N ALA A 77 0.99 -10.09 -2.29
CA ALA A 77 0.20 -10.59 -1.17
C ALA A 77 -0.18 -9.47 -0.19
N LEU A 78 0.75 -8.58 0.13
CA LEU A 78 0.49 -7.44 1.02
C LEU A 78 -0.48 -6.44 0.40
N LEU A 79 -0.31 -6.09 -0.88
CA LEU A 79 -1.22 -5.19 -1.60
C LEU A 79 -2.62 -5.81 -1.72
N SER A 80 -2.69 -7.09 -2.06
CA SER A 80 -3.97 -7.82 -2.12
C SER A 80 -4.66 -7.89 -0.77
N ALA A 81 -3.91 -8.01 0.33
CA ALA A 81 -4.47 -7.99 1.67
C ALA A 81 -5.16 -6.65 2.00
N MET A 82 -4.66 -5.52 1.50
CA MET A 82 -5.24 -4.19 1.75
C MET A 82 -6.68 -4.06 1.26
N LYS A 83 -7.06 -4.77 0.19
CA LYS A 83 -8.45 -4.78 -0.34
C LYS A 83 -9.49 -5.29 0.66
N ASN A 84 -9.06 -6.06 1.66
CA ASN A 84 -9.98 -6.52 2.71
C ASN A 84 -10.35 -5.41 3.72
N PHE A 85 -9.61 -4.30 3.72
CA PHE A 85 -9.72 -3.22 4.69
C PHE A 85 -10.04 -1.86 4.04
N ILE A 86 -9.95 -1.77 2.72
CA ILE A 86 -10.32 -0.59 1.92
C ILE A 86 -11.45 -1.02 0.99
N HIS A 87 -12.70 -0.75 1.37
CA HIS A 87 -13.89 -1.38 0.80
C HIS A 87 -14.17 -1.08 -0.68
N TYR A 88 -13.50 -0.08 -1.25
CA TYR A 88 -13.72 0.40 -2.61
C TYR A 88 -12.55 0.08 -3.57
N LEU A 89 -11.61 -0.77 -3.15
CA LEU A 89 -10.49 -1.31 -3.97
C LEU A 89 -10.76 -2.75 -4.42
#